data_AF-A0A9E1MUB4-F1
#
_entry.id   AF-A0A9E1MUB4-F1
#
_cell.length_a   1.000
_cell.length_b   1.000
_cell.length_c   1.000
_cell.angle_alpha   90.00
_cell.angle_beta   90.00
_cell.angle_gamma   90.00
#
_symmetry.space_group_name_H-M   'P 1'
#
loop_
_entity.id
_entity.type
_entity.pdbx_description
1 polymer ?
#
loop_
_entity_poly.entity_id
_entity_poly.type
_entity_poly.pdbx_seq_one_letter_code
_entity_poly.pdbx_strand_id
1 'polypeptide(L)'
;MNFDINKIPHINEIANNGSFNGARSKNTETFQQRCMDCNKIVPSLEEAIKKTGLRDGMTISFHHHFRNGDHIINNVLDKLAEMGFKNLTLAASSLSAVHAPLIEHIRSGLITHIETSGLRGELAEQISRGLMDFPVVFRSHGGRASAIRSGELHIDVAFLGAPSCDPYGNANGYSRDDDDGISCGSLGYARTDAEFADKVIIITNNIVSYPNAPWAIPEHDVDYVVRVDDIGDPKGIMSGATRYTKDPKELLIAKTAANVVEAAGYLYDGFSMQMGSGGASLATARFIRQKMLDKGIRCRFALGGITGQITAMHEEGLIDRILDVQSFDL
;
A
#
# COMPACT_ATOMS: atom_id res chain seq x y z
N MET A 1 -1.25 -21.60 -52.75
CA MET A 1 -0.81 -20.27 -53.23
C MET A 1 -0.02 -19.63 -52.10
N ASN A 2 1.27 -19.32 -52.29
CA ASN A 2 2.04 -18.54 -51.32
C ASN A 2 1.66 -17.07 -51.50
N PHE A 3 0.79 -16.58 -50.63
CA PHE A 3 0.44 -15.17 -50.55
C PHE A 3 1.58 -14.43 -49.82
N ASP A 4 2.21 -13.47 -50.49
CA ASP A 4 3.30 -12.67 -49.93
C ASP A 4 2.73 -11.44 -49.21
N ILE A 5 2.62 -11.52 -47.89
CA ILE A 5 2.02 -10.48 -47.05
C ILE A 5 2.76 -9.13 -47.16
N ASN A 6 4.05 -9.15 -47.52
CA ASN A 6 4.85 -7.94 -47.66
C ASN A 6 4.48 -7.11 -48.90
N LYS A 7 3.67 -7.67 -49.82
CA LYS A 7 3.20 -6.97 -51.02
C LYS A 7 1.85 -6.28 -50.83
N ILE A 8 1.22 -6.38 -49.67
CA ILE A 8 0.01 -5.63 -49.37
C ILE A 8 0.37 -4.13 -49.28
N PRO A 9 -0.26 -3.25 -50.07
CA PRO A 9 -0.06 -1.81 -49.94
C PRO A 9 -0.33 -1.34 -48.51
N HIS A 10 0.55 -0.50 -47.96
CA HIS A 10 0.44 0.06 -46.61
C HIS A 10 0.50 -0.99 -45.47
N ILE A 11 1.01 -2.20 -45.70
CA ILE A 11 1.12 -3.24 -44.66
C ILE A 11 1.98 -2.83 -43.46
N ASN A 12 2.93 -1.90 -43.67
CA ASN A 12 3.77 -1.34 -42.61
C ASN A 12 3.12 -0.18 -41.86
N GLU A 13 1.95 0.29 -42.31
CA GLU A 13 1.17 1.35 -41.66
C GLU A 13 0.07 0.77 -40.75
N ILE A 14 -0.06 -0.56 -40.71
CA ILE A 14 -1.01 -1.26 -39.85
C ILE A 14 -0.27 -2.27 -38.96
N ALA A 15 -0.87 -2.59 -37.80
CA ALA A 15 -0.34 -3.64 -36.94
C ALA A 15 -0.46 -5.00 -37.65
N ASN A 16 0.66 -5.54 -38.10
CA ASN A 16 0.75 -6.85 -38.76
C ASN A 16 1.62 -7.79 -37.92
N ASN A 17 1.06 -8.94 -37.53
CA ASN A 17 1.75 -9.98 -36.76
C ASN A 17 2.26 -11.14 -37.63
N GLY A 18 2.35 -10.91 -38.95
CA GLY A 18 2.74 -11.93 -39.93
C GLY A 18 1.60 -12.89 -40.27
N SER A 19 1.91 -13.89 -41.10
CA SER A 19 0.96 -14.93 -41.48
C SER A 19 0.54 -15.77 -40.29
N PHE A 20 -0.75 -16.10 -40.19
CA PHE A 20 -1.25 -17.02 -39.18
C PHE A 20 -0.50 -18.36 -39.23
N ASN A 21 0.14 -18.73 -38.12
CA ASN A 21 0.90 -19.97 -37.98
C ASN A 21 0.29 -20.91 -36.94
N GLY A 22 -1.03 -21.08 -36.98
CA GLY A 22 -1.78 -21.90 -36.03
C GLY A 22 -2.19 -21.15 -34.76
N ALA A 23 -3.19 -21.71 -34.07
CA ALA A 23 -3.58 -21.21 -32.75
C ALA A 23 -2.57 -21.68 -31.71
N ARG A 24 -2.29 -20.84 -30.69
CA ARG A 24 -1.58 -21.30 -29.49
C ARG A 24 -2.33 -22.50 -28.90
N SER A 25 -1.58 -23.49 -28.41
CA SER A 25 -2.19 -24.61 -27.68
C SER A 25 -3.04 -24.04 -26.55
N LYS A 26 -4.33 -24.41 -26.52
CA LYS A 26 -5.22 -24.00 -25.43
C LYS A 26 -4.83 -24.80 -24.21
N ASN A 27 -4.62 -24.13 -23.07
CA ASN A 27 -4.55 -24.84 -21.80
C ASN A 27 -5.95 -25.39 -21.47
N THR A 28 -6.11 -26.72 -21.51
CA THR A 28 -7.35 -27.44 -21.22
C THR A 28 -7.43 -27.98 -19.80
N GLU A 29 -6.44 -27.68 -18.95
CA GLU A 29 -6.45 -28.07 -17.54
C GLU A 29 -7.71 -27.54 -16.87
N THR A 30 -8.25 -28.30 -15.92
CA THR A 30 -9.33 -27.81 -15.08
C THR A 30 -8.80 -26.72 -14.15
N PHE A 31 -9.72 -25.94 -13.58
CA PHE A 31 -9.34 -24.98 -12.55
C PHE A 31 -8.63 -25.66 -11.36
N GLN A 32 -9.11 -26.84 -10.95
CA GLN A 32 -8.50 -27.60 -9.86
C GLN A 32 -7.06 -28.02 -10.16
N GLN A 33 -6.78 -28.48 -11.39
CA GLN A 33 -5.42 -28.81 -11.83
C GLN A 33 -4.51 -27.58 -11.81
N ARG A 34 -4.97 -26.45 -12.34
CA ARG A 34 -4.20 -25.20 -12.32
C ARG A 34 -3.96 -24.67 -10.91
N CYS A 35 -4.91 -24.84 -9.99
CA CYS A 35 -4.70 -24.49 -8.59
C CYS A 35 -3.65 -25.36 -7.90
N MET A 36 -3.50 -26.62 -8.29
CA MET A 36 -2.47 -27.50 -7.74
C MET A 36 -1.09 -27.24 -8.35
N ASP A 37 -1.02 -27.13 -9.68
CA ASP A 37 0.25 -27.21 -10.41
C ASP A 37 0.73 -25.86 -10.96
N CYS A 38 -0.13 -24.84 -10.98
CA CYS A 38 0.12 -23.55 -11.62
C CYS A 38 -0.30 -22.36 -10.73
N ASN A 39 -0.20 -22.48 -9.40
CA ASN A 39 -0.40 -21.35 -8.50
C ASN A 39 0.91 -20.59 -8.25
N LYS A 40 0.83 -19.46 -7.56
CA LYS A 40 1.97 -18.56 -7.29
C LYS A 40 2.57 -18.76 -5.89
N ILE A 41 2.06 -19.71 -5.12
CA ILE A 41 2.54 -19.97 -3.76
C ILE A 41 3.93 -20.59 -3.85
N VAL A 42 4.88 -19.98 -3.14
CA VAL A 42 6.23 -20.50 -2.97
C VAL A 42 6.46 -20.88 -1.50
N PRO A 43 7.31 -21.89 -1.22
CA PRO A 43 7.34 -22.54 0.09
C PRO A 43 7.97 -21.67 1.19
N SER A 44 8.73 -20.65 0.83
CA SER A 44 9.38 -19.76 1.80
C SER A 44 9.71 -18.40 1.20
N LEU A 45 9.94 -17.42 2.08
CA LEU A 45 10.42 -16.10 1.69
C LEU A 45 11.78 -16.18 0.97
N GLU A 46 12.67 -17.07 1.41
CA GLU A 46 13.98 -17.28 0.78
C GLU A 46 13.84 -17.76 -0.69
N GLU A 47 12.94 -18.72 -0.95
CA GLU A 47 12.68 -19.20 -2.31
C GLU A 47 12.01 -18.14 -3.19
N ALA A 48 11.15 -17.30 -2.60
CA ALA A 48 10.58 -16.15 -3.31
C ALA A 48 11.70 -15.19 -3.75
N ILE A 49 12.58 -14.79 -2.83
CA ILE A 49 13.71 -13.88 -3.09
C ILE A 49 14.65 -14.46 -4.18
N LYS A 50 14.96 -15.75 -4.14
CA LYS A 50 15.78 -16.38 -5.19
C LYS A 50 15.11 -16.31 -6.56
N LYS A 51 13.80 -16.55 -6.61
CA LYS A 51 13.03 -16.56 -7.86
C LYS A 51 12.85 -15.17 -8.47
N THR A 52 12.85 -14.10 -7.68
CA THR A 52 12.83 -12.73 -8.23
C THR A 52 14.13 -12.36 -8.94
N GLY A 53 15.24 -13.04 -8.60
CA GLY A 53 16.55 -12.70 -9.14
C GLY A 53 17.14 -11.43 -8.53
N LEU A 54 16.73 -11.07 -7.30
CA LEU A 54 17.28 -9.96 -6.53
C LEU A 54 18.81 -10.06 -6.42
N ARG A 55 19.49 -8.90 -6.48
CA ARG A 55 20.95 -8.75 -6.41
C ARG A 55 21.31 -7.54 -5.57
N ASP A 56 22.56 -7.49 -5.11
CA ASP A 56 23.13 -6.30 -4.49
C ASP A 56 22.97 -5.08 -5.41
N GLY A 57 22.70 -3.91 -4.84
CA GLY A 57 22.48 -2.67 -5.60
C GLY A 57 21.05 -2.42 -6.06
N MET A 58 20.15 -3.42 -5.97
CA MET A 58 18.75 -3.26 -6.38
C MET A 58 17.89 -2.50 -5.36
N THR A 59 16.74 -2.03 -5.82
CA THR A 59 15.73 -1.31 -5.04
C THR A 59 14.60 -2.25 -4.64
N ILE A 60 14.31 -2.28 -3.34
CA ILE A 60 13.20 -3.04 -2.76
C ILE A 60 12.17 -2.10 -2.13
N SER A 61 10.88 -2.43 -2.24
CA SER A 61 9.81 -1.56 -1.74
C SER A 61 8.86 -2.27 -0.79
N PHE A 62 8.20 -1.46 0.05
CA PHE A 62 7.26 -1.89 1.08
C PHE A 62 6.19 -0.81 1.30
N HIS A 63 4.99 -1.22 1.73
CA HIS A 63 3.95 -0.29 2.16
C HIS A 63 3.85 -0.19 3.69
N HIS A 64 3.20 0.85 4.21
CA HIS A 64 3.13 1.12 5.65
C HIS A 64 1.72 1.03 6.27
N HIS A 65 0.78 0.36 5.61
CA HIS A 65 -0.60 0.21 6.11
C HIS A 65 -0.69 -0.48 7.49
N PHE A 66 0.27 -1.34 7.85
CA PHE A 66 0.33 -1.95 9.19
C PHE A 66 0.89 -1.02 10.29
N ARG A 67 1.34 0.19 9.92
CA ARG A 67 1.75 1.27 10.84
C ARG A 67 2.83 0.83 11.85
N ASN A 68 2.57 0.89 13.16
CA ASN A 68 3.51 0.42 14.18
C ASN A 68 3.39 -1.08 14.45
N GLY A 69 2.43 -1.75 13.84
CA GLY A 69 2.28 -3.19 13.90
C GLY A 69 2.96 -3.89 12.73
N ASP A 70 3.74 -3.21 11.89
CA ASP A 70 4.40 -3.86 10.75
C ASP A 70 5.58 -4.72 11.23
N HIS A 71 5.51 -6.02 10.93
CA HIS A 71 6.64 -6.93 11.14
C HIS A 71 7.31 -7.33 9.82
N ILE A 72 6.69 -7.04 8.68
CA ILE A 72 7.13 -7.49 7.36
C ILE A 72 8.47 -6.88 6.98
N ILE A 73 8.62 -5.56 7.14
CA ILE A 73 9.88 -4.88 6.78
C ILE A 73 11.04 -5.50 7.57
N ASN A 74 10.86 -5.68 8.88
CA ASN A 74 11.89 -6.27 9.73
C ASN A 74 12.22 -7.72 9.30
N ASN A 75 11.20 -8.56 9.15
CA ASN A 75 11.37 -9.98 8.78
C ASN A 75 12.03 -10.16 7.41
N VAL A 76 11.69 -9.33 6.43
CA VAL A 76 12.29 -9.40 5.09
C VAL A 76 13.74 -8.92 5.12
N LEU A 77 14.03 -7.82 5.81
CA LEU A 77 15.41 -7.31 5.90
C LEU A 77 16.31 -8.28 6.68
N ASP A 78 15.82 -8.89 7.75
CA ASP A 78 16.54 -9.94 8.47
C ASP A 78 16.86 -11.12 7.53
N LYS A 79 15.87 -11.59 6.76
CA LYS A 79 16.09 -12.66 5.79
C LYS A 79 17.10 -12.27 4.69
N LEU A 80 17.05 -11.04 4.20
CA LEU A 80 18.00 -10.54 3.21
C LEU A 80 19.43 -10.43 3.79
N ALA A 81 19.55 -10.00 5.05
CA ALA A 81 20.84 -9.98 5.75
C ALA A 81 21.42 -11.39 5.90
N GLU A 82 20.59 -12.37 6.30
CA GLU A 82 20.99 -13.79 6.43
C GLU A 82 21.45 -14.38 5.10
N MET A 83 20.79 -14.00 3.99
CA MET A 83 21.17 -14.41 2.63
C MET A 83 22.42 -13.70 2.11
N GLY A 84 22.94 -12.71 2.84
CA GLY A 84 24.19 -12.03 2.54
C GLY A 84 24.07 -10.86 1.57
N PHE A 85 22.86 -10.35 1.31
CA PHE A 85 22.68 -9.18 0.43
C PHE A 85 23.32 -7.92 1.00
N LYS A 86 23.73 -7.01 0.11
CA LYS A 86 24.33 -5.73 0.42
C LYS A 86 23.90 -4.63 -0.54
N ASN A 87 24.12 -3.39 -0.11
CA ASN A 87 23.98 -2.20 -0.94
C ASN A 87 22.58 -2.05 -1.59
N LEU A 88 21.52 -2.42 -0.87
CA LEU A 88 20.15 -2.27 -1.37
C LEU A 88 19.62 -0.86 -1.10
N THR A 89 18.72 -0.42 -1.98
CA THR A 89 17.89 0.77 -1.78
C THR A 89 16.56 0.37 -1.17
N LEU A 90 16.20 0.95 -0.02
CA LEU A 90 14.92 0.73 0.63
C LEU A 90 13.92 1.83 0.25
N ALA A 91 12.95 1.50 -0.59
CA ALA A 91 11.90 2.40 -1.09
C ALA A 91 10.55 2.21 -0.34
N ALA A 92 10.60 2.21 0.98
CA ALA A 92 9.42 2.04 1.83
C ALA A 92 8.52 3.29 1.82
N SER A 93 7.21 3.13 1.58
CA SER A 93 6.27 4.26 1.51
C SER A 93 6.25 5.15 2.76
N SER A 94 6.53 4.61 3.95
CA SER A 94 6.80 5.33 5.21
C SER A 94 7.44 4.37 6.22
N LEU A 95 8.22 4.87 7.18
CA LEU A 95 8.84 4.07 8.23
C LEU A 95 8.44 4.58 9.63
N SER A 96 7.79 3.68 10.38
CA SER A 96 7.35 3.85 11.77
C SER A 96 8.43 3.49 12.81
N ALA A 97 8.12 3.68 14.10
CA ALA A 97 9.06 3.40 15.19
C ALA A 97 9.41 1.90 15.34
N VAL A 98 8.51 1.00 14.94
CA VAL A 98 8.72 -0.46 14.96
C VAL A 98 9.89 -0.91 14.05
N HIS A 99 10.30 -0.07 13.09
CA HIS A 99 11.41 -0.36 12.19
C HIS A 99 12.78 0.08 12.74
N ALA A 100 12.90 0.32 14.05
CA ALA A 100 14.20 0.56 14.70
C ALA A 100 15.28 -0.49 14.36
N PRO A 101 14.97 -1.81 14.19
CA PRO A 101 15.97 -2.80 13.77
C PRO A 101 16.71 -2.47 12.46
N LEU A 102 16.13 -1.63 11.58
CA LEU A 102 16.79 -1.14 10.37
C LEU A 102 18.15 -0.47 10.64
N ILE A 103 18.38 0.05 11.85
CA ILE A 103 19.66 0.65 12.25
C ILE A 103 20.83 -0.33 12.04
N GLU A 104 20.66 -1.61 12.41
CA GLU A 104 21.72 -2.62 12.26
C GLU A 104 21.89 -3.05 10.79
N HIS A 105 20.81 -3.05 10.02
CA HIS A 105 20.84 -3.29 8.58
C HIS A 105 21.55 -2.18 7.82
N ILE A 106 21.47 -0.94 8.28
CA ILE A 106 22.29 0.16 7.75
C ILE A 106 23.76 -0.05 8.14
N ARG A 107 24.06 -0.31 9.41
CA ARG A 107 25.44 -0.51 9.90
C ARG A 107 26.17 -1.66 9.21
N SER A 108 25.44 -2.73 8.90
CA SER A 108 26.00 -3.90 8.22
C SER A 108 26.19 -3.70 6.71
N GLY A 109 25.73 -2.59 6.15
CA GLY A 109 25.76 -2.30 4.71
C GLY A 109 24.72 -3.07 3.90
N LEU A 110 23.70 -3.68 4.54
CA LEU A 110 22.54 -4.25 3.82
C LEU A 110 21.80 -3.14 3.08
N ILE A 111 21.42 -2.08 3.80
CA ILE A 111 20.72 -0.91 3.26
C ILE A 111 21.67 0.28 3.21
N THR A 112 21.90 0.82 2.01
CA THR A 112 22.78 1.99 1.80
C THR A 112 22.01 3.24 1.38
N HIS A 113 20.80 3.08 0.85
CA HIS A 113 19.93 4.18 0.42
C HIS A 113 18.53 3.97 0.96
N ILE A 114 17.87 5.06 1.37
CA ILE A 114 16.47 5.04 1.80
C ILE A 114 15.72 6.14 1.07
N GLU A 115 14.56 5.76 0.54
CA GLU A 115 13.58 6.69 -0.01
C GLU A 115 12.23 6.46 0.65
N THR A 116 11.64 7.49 1.28
CA THR A 116 10.43 7.32 2.08
C THR A 116 9.61 8.59 2.28
N SER A 117 8.36 8.49 2.74
CA SER A 117 7.58 9.67 3.14
C SER A 117 7.90 10.16 4.56
N GLY A 118 8.40 9.29 5.43
CA GLY A 118 8.65 9.66 6.81
C GLY A 118 9.52 8.65 7.54
N LEU A 119 10.33 9.17 8.46
CA LEU A 119 11.03 8.41 9.48
C LEU A 119 10.50 8.83 10.85
N ARG A 120 10.40 7.89 11.79
CA ARG A 120 9.95 8.13 13.16
C ARG A 120 10.84 7.37 14.15
N GLY A 121 10.76 7.76 15.42
CA GLY A 121 11.40 7.06 16.53
C GLY A 121 12.93 7.05 16.45
N GLU A 122 13.53 6.01 17.02
CA GLU A 122 14.99 5.87 17.17
C GLU A 122 15.72 5.88 15.82
N LEU A 123 15.16 5.24 14.79
CA LEU A 123 15.72 5.27 13.44
C LEU A 123 15.90 6.71 12.94
N ALA A 124 14.88 7.56 13.06
CA ALA A 124 14.97 8.96 12.64
C ALA A 124 16.04 9.74 13.42
N GLU A 125 16.18 9.46 14.71
CA GLU A 125 17.20 10.08 15.56
C GLU A 125 18.61 9.65 15.15
N GLN A 126 18.85 8.36 14.91
CA GLN A 126 20.16 7.87 14.48
C GLN A 126 20.54 8.42 13.09
N ILE A 127 19.59 8.46 12.15
CA ILE A 127 19.80 9.09 10.83
C ILE A 127 20.18 10.57 11.00
N SER A 128 19.48 11.30 11.86
CA SER A 128 19.79 12.71 12.15
C SER A 128 21.18 12.91 12.78
N ARG A 129 21.73 11.87 13.42
CA ARG A 129 23.08 11.84 14.00
C ARG A 129 24.15 11.35 13.02
N GLY A 130 23.81 11.12 11.76
CA GLY A 130 24.75 10.72 10.71
C GLY A 130 24.95 9.22 10.56
N LEU A 131 23.93 8.40 10.85
CA LEU A 131 23.99 6.94 10.66
C LEU A 131 24.24 6.51 9.20
N MET A 132 23.82 7.32 8.22
CA MET A 132 23.96 7.01 6.79
C MET A 132 24.90 8.00 6.08
N ASP A 133 25.73 7.47 5.19
CA ASP A 133 26.60 8.27 4.32
C ASP A 133 25.80 8.99 3.22
N PHE A 134 24.77 8.32 2.68
CA PHE A 134 23.88 8.89 1.68
C PHE A 134 22.66 9.54 2.35
N PRO A 135 22.27 10.76 1.94
CA PRO A 135 21.09 11.41 2.51
C PRO A 135 19.82 10.64 2.15
N VAL A 136 18.94 10.48 3.14
CA VAL A 136 17.61 9.90 2.93
C VAL A 136 16.78 10.82 2.02
N VAL A 137 16.18 10.24 0.99
CA VAL A 137 15.30 10.99 0.07
C VAL A 137 13.88 10.96 0.60
N PHE A 138 13.37 12.14 0.97
CA PHE A 138 11.99 12.29 1.42
C PHE A 138 11.08 12.71 0.26
N ARG A 139 10.01 11.96 0.02
CA ARG A 139 8.95 12.32 -0.95
C ARG A 139 7.59 12.32 -0.29
N SER A 140 6.72 13.26 -0.66
CA SER A 140 5.30 13.16 -0.30
C SER A 140 4.68 11.89 -0.90
N HIS A 141 3.52 11.44 -0.41
CA HIS A 141 2.84 10.28 -0.99
C HIS A 141 2.60 10.42 -2.51
N GLY A 142 2.14 11.60 -2.96
CA GLY A 142 1.99 11.89 -4.39
C GLY A 142 3.32 11.98 -5.12
N GLY A 143 4.35 12.53 -4.49
CA GLY A 143 5.71 12.61 -5.05
C GLY A 143 6.34 11.22 -5.26
N ARG A 144 6.15 10.29 -4.32
CA ARG A 144 6.57 8.89 -4.46
C ARG A 144 5.87 8.22 -5.63
N ALA A 145 4.54 8.34 -5.72
CA ALA A 145 3.79 7.75 -6.83
C ALA A 145 4.24 8.32 -8.19
N SER A 146 4.50 9.62 -8.27
CA SER A 146 5.04 10.27 -9.47
C SER A 146 6.45 9.76 -9.82
N ALA A 147 7.34 9.61 -8.83
CA ALA A 147 8.70 9.11 -9.04
C ALA A 147 8.71 7.67 -9.55
N ILE A 148 7.87 6.81 -8.99
CA ILE A 148 7.70 5.42 -9.46
C ILE A 148 7.19 5.40 -10.89
N ARG A 149 6.09 6.12 -11.17
CA ARG A 149 5.46 6.11 -12.49
C ARG A 149 6.36 6.65 -13.60
N SER A 150 7.23 7.61 -13.28
CA SER A 150 8.16 8.24 -14.22
C SER A 150 9.48 7.48 -14.38
N GLY A 151 9.75 6.49 -13.53
CA GLY A 151 11.02 5.74 -13.51
C GLY A 151 12.16 6.47 -12.77
N GLU A 152 11.91 7.62 -12.13
CA GLU A 152 12.88 8.25 -11.22
C GLU A 152 13.20 7.32 -10.03
N LEU A 153 12.18 6.60 -9.56
CA LEU A 153 12.30 5.53 -8.58
C LEU A 153 11.90 4.21 -9.24
N HIS A 154 12.87 3.45 -9.73
CA HIS A 154 12.65 2.10 -10.24
C HIS A 154 12.65 1.09 -9.09
N ILE A 155 11.64 0.22 -9.02
CA ILE A 155 11.53 -0.82 -7.98
C ILE A 155 11.78 -2.18 -8.63
N ASP A 156 12.86 -2.85 -8.23
CA ASP A 156 13.19 -4.19 -8.73
C ASP A 156 12.29 -5.25 -8.07
N VAL A 157 12.08 -5.17 -6.75
CA VAL A 157 11.25 -6.14 -6.02
C VAL A 157 10.37 -5.45 -4.97
N ALA A 158 9.05 -5.58 -5.11
CA ALA A 158 8.10 -5.14 -4.11
C ALA A 158 7.72 -6.29 -3.16
N PHE A 159 7.91 -6.09 -1.86
CA PHE A 159 7.46 -7.01 -0.81
C PHE A 159 6.22 -6.41 -0.13
N LEU A 160 5.05 -6.90 -0.51
CA LEU A 160 3.76 -6.30 -0.14
C LEU A 160 3.00 -7.22 0.80
N GLY A 161 2.69 -6.71 1.99
CA GLY A 161 1.93 -7.45 2.97
C GLY A 161 0.43 -7.40 2.75
N ALA A 162 -0.23 -8.54 2.78
CA ALA A 162 -1.67 -8.63 2.63
C ALA A 162 -2.30 -9.49 3.73
N PRO A 163 -3.24 -8.94 4.51
CA PRO A 163 -4.17 -9.68 5.36
C PRO A 163 -4.84 -10.89 4.75
N SER A 164 -5.12 -10.87 3.44
CA SER A 164 -5.65 -12.02 2.71
C SER A 164 -5.10 -12.07 1.30
N CYS A 165 -4.81 -13.26 0.80
CA CYS A 165 -4.43 -13.48 -0.58
C CYS A 165 -4.91 -14.86 -1.06
N ASP A 166 -5.43 -14.98 -2.27
CA ASP A 166 -5.64 -16.30 -2.86
C ASP A 166 -4.34 -16.86 -3.47
N PRO A 167 -4.29 -18.15 -3.86
CA PRO A 167 -3.09 -18.75 -4.44
C PRO A 167 -2.59 -18.13 -5.75
N TYR A 168 -3.38 -17.26 -6.40
CA TYR A 168 -3.04 -16.61 -7.68
C TYR A 168 -2.58 -15.16 -7.53
N GLY A 169 -2.70 -14.58 -6.33
CA GLY A 169 -2.20 -13.26 -6.01
C GLY A 169 -3.28 -12.18 -5.84
N ASN A 170 -4.57 -12.51 -5.93
CA ASN A 170 -5.59 -11.52 -5.60
C ASN A 170 -5.55 -11.26 -4.09
N ALA A 171 -5.14 -10.05 -3.72
CA ALA A 171 -4.81 -9.71 -2.34
C ALA A 171 -5.62 -8.52 -1.84
N ASN A 172 -5.91 -8.51 -0.53
CA ASN A 172 -6.71 -7.48 0.10
C ASN A 172 -6.25 -7.16 1.54
N GLY A 173 -6.58 -5.96 2.00
CA GLY A 173 -6.27 -5.43 3.33
C GLY A 173 -7.21 -5.92 4.45
N TYR A 174 -8.07 -6.88 4.16
CA TYR A 174 -8.97 -7.54 5.10
C TYR A 174 -9.31 -8.94 4.56
N SER A 175 -9.82 -9.82 5.42
CA SER A 175 -10.40 -11.12 5.02
C SER A 175 -11.92 -11.03 5.06
N ARG A 176 -12.59 -11.83 4.24
CA ARG A 176 -14.06 -12.05 4.30
C ARG A 176 -14.43 -13.39 4.89
N ASP A 177 -13.47 -14.32 4.91
CA ASP A 177 -13.65 -15.67 5.41
C ASP A 177 -13.29 -15.76 6.91
N ASP A 178 -12.71 -14.69 7.47
CA ASP A 178 -12.23 -14.63 8.86
C ASP A 178 -12.29 -13.19 9.38
N ASP A 179 -13.06 -13.01 10.46
CA ASP A 179 -13.23 -11.72 11.15
C ASP A 179 -12.17 -11.49 12.25
N ASP A 180 -11.43 -12.52 12.66
CA ASP A 180 -10.44 -12.47 13.75
C ASP A 180 -8.99 -12.24 13.25
N GLY A 181 -8.81 -12.14 11.92
CA GLY A 181 -7.52 -11.93 11.27
C GLY A 181 -6.97 -10.50 11.39
N ILE A 182 -5.68 -10.35 11.12
CA ILE A 182 -5.02 -9.04 11.02
C ILE A 182 -5.59 -8.32 9.80
N SER A 183 -6.20 -7.15 9.99
CA SER A 183 -6.65 -6.29 8.89
C SER A 183 -5.91 -4.96 8.91
N CYS A 184 -5.79 -4.31 7.76
CA CYS A 184 -5.26 -2.94 7.62
C CYS A 184 -6.16 -2.04 6.75
N GLY A 185 -7.25 -2.59 6.22
CA GLY A 185 -8.26 -1.85 5.45
C GLY A 185 -7.78 -1.57 4.03
N SER A 186 -7.61 -0.30 3.69
CA SER A 186 -7.10 0.09 2.37
C SER A 186 -5.65 -0.34 2.16
N LEU A 187 -5.30 -0.70 0.91
CA LEU A 187 -3.94 -0.98 0.45
C LEU A 187 -3.45 0.07 -0.56
N GLY A 188 -3.94 1.32 -0.47
CA GLY A 188 -3.73 2.37 -1.46
C GLY A 188 -2.27 2.59 -1.86
N TYR A 189 -1.33 2.62 -0.91
CA TYR A 189 0.10 2.79 -1.21
C TYR A 189 0.76 1.55 -1.83
N ALA A 190 0.24 0.35 -1.57
CA ALA A 190 0.81 -0.91 -2.06
C ALA A 190 0.46 -1.12 -3.54
N ARG A 191 -0.69 -0.57 -3.98
CA ARG A 191 -1.15 -0.68 -5.37
C ARG A 191 -0.17 -0.09 -6.37
N THR A 192 0.43 1.05 -6.05
CA THR A 192 1.45 1.67 -6.92
C THR A 192 2.68 0.78 -7.04
N ASP A 193 3.11 0.14 -5.95
CA ASP A 193 4.26 -0.77 -5.98
C ASP A 193 3.94 -2.01 -6.81
N ALA A 194 2.74 -2.59 -6.63
CA ALA A 194 2.31 -3.76 -7.38
C ALA A 194 2.24 -3.49 -8.90
N GLU A 195 1.75 -2.31 -9.29
CA GLU A 195 1.58 -1.95 -10.71
C GLU A 195 2.91 -1.68 -11.44
N PHE A 196 3.94 -1.20 -10.73
CA PHE A 196 5.16 -0.67 -11.37
C PHE A 196 6.47 -1.38 -11.00
N ALA A 197 6.49 -2.28 -10.02
CA ALA A 197 7.68 -3.07 -9.71
C ALA A 197 7.92 -4.17 -10.76
N ASP A 198 9.18 -4.51 -11.01
CA ASP A 198 9.53 -5.60 -11.94
C ASP A 198 9.10 -6.98 -11.42
N LYS A 199 9.15 -7.15 -10.08
CA LYS A 199 8.72 -8.36 -9.38
C LYS A 199 7.92 -8.01 -8.14
N VAL A 200 6.82 -8.72 -7.93
CA VAL A 200 5.94 -8.52 -6.77
C VAL A 200 5.77 -9.81 -5.98
N ILE A 201 6.09 -9.73 -4.69
CA ILE A 201 5.86 -10.80 -3.71
C ILE A 201 4.77 -10.33 -2.75
N ILE A 202 3.65 -11.06 -2.72
CA ILE A 202 2.66 -10.93 -1.64
C ILE A 202 3.09 -11.78 -0.46
N ILE A 203 3.17 -11.16 0.72
CA ILE A 203 3.43 -11.81 2.00
C ILE A 203 2.13 -11.80 2.80
N THR A 204 1.60 -12.97 3.13
CA THR A 204 0.32 -13.09 3.83
C THR A 204 0.39 -14.16 4.92
N ASN A 205 -0.46 -14.06 5.94
CA ASN A 205 -0.68 -15.15 6.89
C ASN A 205 -1.96 -15.94 6.63
N ASN A 206 -2.79 -15.48 5.70
CA ASN A 206 -4.10 -16.06 5.41
C ASN A 206 -4.29 -16.28 3.91
N ILE A 207 -4.15 -17.55 3.49
CA ILE A 207 -4.45 -17.97 2.12
C ILE A 207 -5.94 -18.32 2.04
N VAL A 208 -6.69 -17.55 1.24
CA VAL A 208 -8.14 -17.73 1.06
C VAL A 208 -8.47 -18.47 -0.23
N SER A 209 -9.73 -18.86 -0.39
CA SER A 209 -10.18 -19.51 -1.63
C SER A 209 -10.23 -18.53 -2.80
N TYR A 210 -9.86 -19.01 -3.98
CA TYR A 210 -9.95 -18.23 -5.21
C TYR A 210 -11.40 -18.16 -5.74
N PRO A 211 -11.85 -17.01 -6.30
CA PRO A 211 -11.12 -15.73 -6.34
C PRO A 211 -11.32 -14.92 -5.06
N ASN A 212 -10.24 -14.34 -4.53
CA ASN A 212 -10.35 -13.34 -3.46
C ASN A 212 -10.88 -12.02 -4.05
N ALA A 213 -12.21 -11.87 -4.09
CA ALA A 213 -12.88 -10.75 -4.74
C ALA A 213 -13.83 -10.00 -3.80
N PRO A 214 -13.92 -8.65 -3.90
CA PRO A 214 -13.03 -7.77 -4.67
C PRO A 214 -11.60 -7.78 -4.11
N TRP A 215 -10.62 -7.47 -4.96
CA TRP A 215 -9.20 -7.40 -4.62
C TRP A 215 -8.69 -5.96 -4.64
N ALA A 216 -7.72 -5.65 -3.78
CA ALA A 216 -7.01 -4.38 -3.82
C ALA A 216 -5.79 -4.45 -4.75
N ILE A 217 -5.09 -5.60 -4.75
CA ILE A 217 -4.01 -5.92 -5.68
C ILE A 217 -4.47 -7.12 -6.51
N PRO A 218 -4.55 -7.00 -7.85
CA PRO A 218 -5.00 -8.07 -8.71
C PRO A 218 -3.92 -9.14 -8.92
N GLU A 219 -4.35 -10.36 -9.22
CA GLU A 219 -3.45 -11.46 -9.54
C GLU A 219 -2.42 -11.15 -10.64
N HIS A 220 -2.75 -10.33 -11.64
CA HIS A 220 -1.85 -10.08 -12.77
C HIS A 220 -0.64 -9.19 -12.41
N ASP A 221 -0.71 -8.48 -11.29
CA ASP A 221 0.39 -7.66 -10.76
C ASP A 221 1.31 -8.46 -9.82
N VAL A 222 1.01 -9.74 -9.56
CA VAL A 222 1.73 -10.55 -8.56
C VAL A 222 2.54 -11.66 -9.22
N ASP A 223 3.80 -11.84 -8.84
CA ASP A 223 4.63 -12.96 -9.30
C ASP A 223 4.60 -14.14 -8.32
N TYR A 224 4.71 -13.86 -7.02
CA TYR A 224 4.82 -14.88 -5.98
C TYR A 224 3.97 -14.55 -4.76
N VAL A 225 3.48 -15.60 -4.09
CA VAL A 225 2.75 -15.52 -2.83
C VAL A 225 3.51 -16.34 -1.79
N VAL A 226 3.80 -15.74 -0.63
CA VAL A 226 4.46 -16.41 0.49
C VAL A 226 3.53 -16.39 1.68
N ARG A 227 3.23 -17.58 2.21
CA ARG A 227 2.56 -17.69 3.51
C ARG A 227 3.58 -17.61 4.64
N VAL A 228 3.38 -16.71 5.57
CA VAL A 228 4.15 -16.57 6.82
C VAL A 228 3.19 -16.59 8.00
N ASP A 229 3.67 -16.92 9.20
CA ASP A 229 2.77 -16.93 10.37
C ASP A 229 2.50 -15.50 10.89
N ASP A 230 3.47 -14.61 10.73
CA ASP A 230 3.44 -13.25 11.29
C ASP A 230 3.65 -12.20 10.20
N ILE A 231 2.62 -11.35 10.02
CA ILE A 231 2.67 -10.15 9.18
C ILE A 231 2.54 -8.86 10.01
N GLY A 232 2.27 -8.96 11.31
CA GLY A 232 2.11 -7.80 12.16
C GLY A 232 1.27 -7.98 13.43
N ASP A 233 1.13 -6.89 14.19
CA ASP A 233 0.29 -6.80 15.39
C ASP A 233 -0.90 -5.85 15.18
N PRO A 234 -2.16 -6.35 15.23
CA PRO A 234 -3.37 -5.53 15.15
C PRO A 234 -3.40 -4.32 16.10
N LYS A 235 -2.83 -4.45 17.31
CA LYS A 235 -2.78 -3.35 18.27
C LYS A 235 -1.85 -2.24 17.80
N GLY A 236 -0.73 -2.61 17.18
CA GLY A 236 0.22 -1.70 16.56
C GLY A 236 -0.36 -1.00 15.34
N ILE A 237 -1.23 -1.68 14.58
CA ILE A 237 -1.99 -1.09 13.49
C ILE A 237 -2.82 0.04 14.06
N MET A 238 -3.80 -0.21 14.93
CA MET A 238 -4.73 0.81 15.47
C MET A 238 -4.10 1.91 16.35
N SER A 239 -2.79 1.90 16.56
CA SER A 239 -2.12 2.89 17.40
C SER A 239 -2.30 4.32 16.87
N GLY A 240 -2.60 5.25 17.77
CA GLY A 240 -2.71 6.69 17.49
C GLY A 240 -4.08 7.19 16.99
N ALA A 241 -4.92 6.32 16.41
CA ALA A 241 -6.28 6.68 15.97
C ALA A 241 -7.24 6.68 17.16
N THR A 242 -7.15 7.73 17.97
CA THR A 242 -7.90 7.83 19.22
C THR A 242 -8.94 8.93 19.15
N ARG A 243 -10.04 8.64 19.85
CA ARG A 243 -11.23 9.46 20.13
C ARG A 243 -10.96 10.96 20.11
N TYR A 244 -12.00 11.74 19.77
CA TYR A 244 -11.95 13.20 19.87
C TYR A 244 -11.23 13.68 21.13
N THR A 245 -10.30 14.60 20.92
CA THR A 245 -9.61 15.26 22.02
C THR A 245 -10.58 15.84 23.02
N LYS A 246 -10.18 15.80 24.29
CA LYS A 246 -10.87 16.46 25.40
C LYS A 246 -10.13 17.72 25.85
N ASP A 247 -9.00 18.04 25.24
CA ASP A 247 -8.25 19.26 25.55
C ASP A 247 -9.06 20.49 25.09
N PRO A 248 -9.44 21.40 26.02
CA PRO A 248 -10.22 22.59 25.67
C PRO A 248 -9.50 23.50 24.66
N LYS A 249 -8.16 23.51 24.64
CA LYS A 249 -7.36 24.28 23.67
C LYS A 249 -7.53 23.71 22.27
N GLU A 250 -7.39 22.39 22.11
CA GLU A 250 -7.56 21.74 20.81
C GLU A 250 -9.01 21.85 20.32
N LEU A 251 -9.99 21.77 21.21
CA LEU A 251 -11.39 21.98 20.88
C LEU A 251 -11.69 23.42 20.42
N LEU A 252 -11.05 24.42 21.03
CA LEU A 252 -11.17 25.80 20.58
C LEU A 252 -10.57 25.99 19.17
N ILE A 253 -9.40 25.40 18.91
CA ILE A 253 -8.77 25.41 17.58
C ILE A 253 -9.70 24.75 16.56
N ALA A 254 -10.21 23.56 16.86
CA ALA A 254 -11.11 22.81 15.99
C ALA A 254 -12.41 23.57 15.66
N LYS A 255 -13.04 24.19 16.67
CA LYS A 255 -14.22 25.03 16.49
C LYS A 255 -13.91 26.23 15.60
N THR A 256 -12.76 26.86 15.82
CA THR A 256 -12.31 28.01 15.02
C THR A 256 -12.07 27.60 13.57
N ALA A 257 -11.41 26.47 13.34
CA ALA A 257 -11.18 25.92 12.00
C ALA A 257 -12.51 25.66 11.25
N ALA A 258 -13.48 25.03 11.91
CA ALA A 258 -14.81 24.81 11.31
C ALA A 258 -15.54 26.13 10.98
N ASN A 259 -15.41 27.16 11.82
CA ASN A 259 -15.98 28.48 11.55
C ASN A 259 -15.30 29.16 10.35
N VAL A 260 -13.98 28.98 10.19
CA VAL A 260 -13.24 29.51 9.03
C VAL A 260 -13.71 28.83 7.74
N VAL A 261 -13.87 27.50 7.73
CA VAL A 261 -14.38 26.75 6.56
C VAL A 261 -15.77 27.27 6.14
N GLU A 262 -16.65 27.49 7.11
CA GLU A 262 -17.97 28.07 6.85
C GLU A 262 -17.89 29.51 6.33
N ALA A 263 -17.13 30.37 7.01
CA ALA A 263 -17.01 31.79 6.65
C ALA A 263 -16.34 31.99 5.28
N ALA A 264 -15.47 31.07 4.86
CA ALA A 264 -14.86 31.05 3.54
C ALA A 264 -15.84 30.64 2.42
N GLY A 265 -17.05 30.20 2.75
CA GLY A 265 -18.07 29.82 1.77
C GLY A 265 -17.91 28.42 1.19
N TYR A 266 -16.98 27.60 1.70
CA TYR A 266 -16.72 26.24 1.21
C TYR A 266 -17.58 25.16 1.89
N LEU A 267 -18.43 25.55 2.85
CA LEU A 267 -19.38 24.66 3.50
C LEU A 267 -20.77 24.74 2.83
N TYR A 268 -20.85 24.25 1.59
CA TYR A 268 -22.06 24.21 0.75
C TYR A 268 -22.53 22.77 0.52
N ASP A 269 -23.77 22.56 0.06
CA ASP A 269 -24.27 21.20 -0.22
C ASP A 269 -23.49 20.53 -1.37
N GLY A 270 -22.91 19.36 -1.08
CA GLY A 270 -22.05 18.63 -2.01
C GLY A 270 -20.56 19.00 -1.94
N PHE A 271 -20.10 19.72 -0.92
CA PHE A 271 -18.66 19.94 -0.69
C PHE A 271 -17.89 18.63 -0.47
N SER A 272 -16.58 18.65 -0.65
CA SER A 272 -15.68 17.53 -0.32
C SER A 272 -14.79 17.87 0.86
N MET A 273 -14.33 16.86 1.60
CA MET A 273 -13.47 17.11 2.75
C MET A 273 -12.39 16.04 2.96
N GLN A 274 -11.31 16.46 3.62
CA GLN A 274 -10.30 15.57 4.20
C GLN A 274 -10.02 16.07 5.60
N MET A 275 -9.90 15.15 6.55
CA MET A 275 -9.61 15.46 7.96
C MET A 275 -8.27 14.86 8.35
N GLY A 276 -7.65 15.41 9.39
CA GLY A 276 -6.51 14.75 10.01
C GLY A 276 -6.96 13.62 10.94
N SER A 277 -6.04 12.74 11.27
CA SER A 277 -6.30 11.52 12.05
C SER A 277 -6.12 11.67 13.57
N GLY A 278 -5.94 12.91 14.07
CA GLY A 278 -5.82 13.17 15.52
C GLY A 278 -5.93 14.64 15.94
N GLY A 279 -6.00 14.85 17.26
CA GLY A 279 -6.01 16.17 17.90
C GLY A 279 -7.10 17.12 17.38
N ALA A 280 -6.77 18.41 17.27
CA ALA A 280 -7.67 19.44 16.77
C ALA A 280 -8.14 19.18 15.32
N SER A 281 -7.28 18.60 14.47
CA SER A 281 -7.61 18.34 13.06
C SER A 281 -8.75 17.32 12.92
N LEU A 282 -8.71 16.23 13.68
CA LEU A 282 -9.82 15.27 13.75
C LEU A 282 -11.04 15.90 14.42
N ALA A 283 -10.86 16.61 15.52
CA ALA A 283 -11.95 17.26 16.26
C ALA A 283 -12.74 18.29 15.44
N THR A 284 -12.15 18.83 14.37
CA THR A 284 -12.84 19.74 13.45
C THR A 284 -14.04 19.06 12.79
N ALA A 285 -13.96 17.75 12.51
CA ALA A 285 -15.06 16.96 11.94
C ALA A 285 -16.33 17.03 12.80
N ARG A 286 -16.21 17.05 14.14
CA ARG A 286 -17.35 17.19 15.06
C ARG A 286 -18.13 18.49 14.84
N PHE A 287 -17.42 19.59 14.63
CA PHE A 287 -18.06 20.90 14.45
C PHE A 287 -18.61 21.07 13.04
N ILE A 288 -17.91 20.54 12.02
CA ILE A 288 -18.42 20.48 10.65
C ILE A 288 -19.71 19.66 10.60
N ARG A 289 -19.72 18.46 11.22
CA ARG A 289 -20.92 17.61 11.34
C ARG A 289 -22.13 18.37 11.88
N GLN A 290 -21.95 19.11 12.98
CA GLN A 290 -23.05 19.89 13.56
C GLN A 290 -23.56 20.96 12.59
N LYS A 291 -22.66 21.71 11.94
CA LYS A 291 -23.05 22.73 10.95
C LYS A 291 -23.76 22.13 9.74
N MET A 292 -23.37 20.93 9.31
CA MET A 292 -24.04 20.21 8.22
C MET A 292 -25.50 19.88 8.58
N LEU A 293 -25.71 19.36 9.79
CA LEU A 293 -27.05 19.09 10.33
C LEU A 293 -27.88 20.37 10.42
N ASP A 294 -27.32 21.44 10.99
CA ASP A 294 -28.03 22.71 11.18
C ASP A 294 -28.48 23.35 9.85
N LYS A 295 -27.69 23.16 8.78
CA LYS A 295 -27.97 23.70 7.43
C LYS A 295 -28.70 22.73 6.51
N GLY A 296 -28.86 21.47 6.89
CA GLY A 296 -29.44 20.43 6.04
C GLY A 296 -28.61 20.14 4.78
N ILE A 297 -27.28 20.21 4.88
CA ILE A 297 -26.35 19.97 3.76
C ILE A 297 -25.60 18.65 3.94
N ARG A 298 -25.10 18.09 2.84
CA ARG A 298 -24.31 16.85 2.83
C ARG A 298 -22.96 17.05 2.16
N CYS A 299 -22.00 16.24 2.58
CA CYS A 299 -20.68 16.15 1.97
C CYS A 299 -20.73 15.12 0.83
N ARG A 300 -20.24 15.48 -0.35
CA ARG A 300 -20.20 14.56 -1.50
C ARG A 300 -19.22 13.43 -1.26
N PHE A 301 -18.03 13.72 -0.77
CA PHE A 301 -17.07 12.69 -0.41
C PHE A 301 -16.06 13.14 0.63
N ALA A 302 -15.63 12.19 1.45
CA ALA A 302 -14.44 12.32 2.28
C ALA A 302 -13.25 11.55 1.68
N LEU A 303 -12.05 12.11 1.79
CA LEU A 303 -10.81 11.56 1.23
C LEU A 303 -9.74 11.43 2.32
N GLY A 304 -8.83 10.48 2.15
CA GLY A 304 -7.52 10.47 2.80
C GLY A 304 -7.33 9.29 3.72
N GLY A 305 -6.70 9.55 4.86
CA GLY A 305 -6.57 8.60 5.95
C GLY A 305 -7.89 8.48 6.70
N ILE A 306 -8.66 7.41 6.47
CA ILE A 306 -10.03 7.33 7.00
C ILE A 306 -10.02 6.92 8.46
N THR A 307 -10.87 7.60 9.24
CA THR A 307 -11.15 7.28 10.63
C THR A 307 -12.63 6.95 10.80
N GLY A 308 -12.96 6.28 11.89
CA GLY A 308 -14.29 5.83 12.28
C GLY A 308 -15.25 6.97 12.53
N GLN A 309 -14.74 8.19 12.78
CA GLN A 309 -15.60 9.38 12.81
C GLN A 309 -16.10 9.75 11.41
N ILE A 310 -15.27 9.59 10.38
CA ILE A 310 -15.67 9.77 8.98
C ILE A 310 -16.63 8.65 8.57
N THR A 311 -16.33 7.40 8.95
CA THR A 311 -17.22 6.26 8.71
C THR A 311 -18.58 6.47 9.38
N ALA A 312 -18.63 6.90 10.64
CA ALA A 312 -19.88 7.20 11.34
C ALA A 312 -20.68 8.32 10.64
N MET A 313 -20.02 9.39 10.18
CA MET A 313 -20.70 10.45 9.41
C MET A 313 -21.24 9.93 8.06
N HIS A 314 -20.56 8.97 7.43
CA HIS A 314 -21.07 8.31 6.22
C HIS A 314 -22.30 7.44 6.52
N GLU A 315 -22.27 6.64 7.59
CA GLU A 315 -23.40 5.81 8.03
C GLU A 315 -24.62 6.65 8.42
N GLU A 316 -24.41 7.84 8.98
CA GLU A 316 -25.46 8.82 9.27
C GLU A 316 -26.06 9.49 8.01
N GLY A 317 -25.52 9.21 6.83
CA GLY A 317 -25.95 9.82 5.56
C GLY A 317 -25.48 11.27 5.35
N LEU A 318 -24.53 11.74 6.15
CA LEU A 318 -23.93 13.08 6.01
C LEU A 318 -22.85 13.12 4.95
N ILE A 319 -22.23 11.99 4.62
CA ILE A 319 -21.20 11.87 3.59
C ILE A 319 -21.68 10.84 2.56
N ASP A 320 -21.75 11.17 1.27
CA ASP A 320 -22.26 10.22 0.26
C ASP A 320 -21.25 9.09 -0.04
N ARG A 321 -19.95 9.39 -0.08
CA ARG A 321 -18.88 8.45 -0.44
C ARG A 321 -17.59 8.67 0.36
N ILE A 322 -16.83 7.61 0.57
CA ILE A 322 -15.50 7.64 1.18
C ILE A 322 -14.48 7.13 0.16
N LEU A 323 -13.40 7.89 -0.02
CA LEU A 323 -12.24 7.52 -0.84
C LEU A 323 -11.05 7.25 0.10
N ASP A 324 -10.81 5.98 0.40
CA ASP A 324 -9.83 5.55 1.40
C ASP A 324 -8.50 5.12 0.75
N VAL A 325 -7.42 5.87 1.03
CA VAL A 325 -6.05 5.47 0.64
C VAL A 325 -5.32 4.71 1.76
N GLN A 326 -5.76 4.87 3.00
CA GLN A 326 -5.18 4.27 4.20
C GLN A 326 -6.17 4.34 5.37
N SER A 327 -6.43 3.22 6.01
CA SER A 327 -7.33 3.18 7.18
C SER A 327 -6.54 3.40 8.48
N PHE A 328 -7.02 4.34 9.32
CA PHE A 328 -6.42 4.66 10.61
C PHE A 328 -7.12 3.96 11.78
N ASP A 329 -8.33 3.47 11.59
CA ASP A 329 -8.99 2.52 12.49
C ASP A 329 -9.67 1.41 11.69
N LEU A 330 -9.98 0.33 12.41
CA LEU A 330 -10.50 -0.94 11.91
C LEU A 330 -11.63 -1.39 12.82
#